data_AF-A0A852M8S7-F1
#
_entry.id   AF-A0A852M8S7-F1
#
_cell.length_a   1.000
_cell.length_b   1.000
_cell.length_c   1.000
_cell.angle_alpha   90.00
_cell.angle_beta   90.00
_cell.angle_gamma   90.00
#
_symmetry.space_group_name_H-M   'P 1'
#
loop_
_entity.id
_entity.type
_entity.pdbx_description
1 polymer ?
#
loop_
_entity_poly.entity_id
_entity_poly.type
_entity_poly.pdbx_seq_one_letter_code
_entity_poly.pdbx_strand_id
1 'polypeptide(L)'
;LHISTRAPTKTMSFGWHRSETLGALASVLSIWVVTGVLVYLAAARIVSNDYEIEARAMLATSAAAVGVNLVMAHILHQTHTGCGAGGPERLGAAGEPPAQPGSASVRAAFVHVVGDLMQSLGVLTAAAIIYAKPQYKIADPISTLFFSVFVLGSTITILRDVLRVLMEGAPRGLEVDAVRTALLGVSGVRGTHELHVWALTLGQPVVSAHVAI
;
A
#
# COMPACT_ATOMS: atom_id res chain seq x y z
N LEU A 1 1.41 -14.10 1.65
CA LEU A 1 1.15 -14.19 3.10
C LEU A 1 1.50 -15.55 3.75
N HIS A 2 1.21 -16.71 3.15
CA HIS A 2 1.46 -18.03 3.78
C HIS A 2 2.93 -18.39 4.12
N ILE A 3 3.92 -17.72 3.55
CA ILE A 3 5.34 -17.99 3.80
C ILE A 3 5.86 -17.16 5.00
N SER A 4 5.26 -15.99 5.29
CA SER A 4 5.66 -15.09 6.39
C SER A 4 5.32 -15.67 7.77
N THR A 5 4.31 -16.54 7.87
CA THR A 5 3.88 -17.19 9.12
C THR A 5 4.67 -18.46 9.47
N ARG A 6 5.64 -18.87 8.63
CA ARG A 6 6.45 -20.05 8.92
C ARG A 6 7.39 -19.79 10.10
N ALA A 7 7.40 -20.76 11.03
CA ALA A 7 8.23 -20.70 12.24
C ALA A 7 9.74 -20.54 11.91
N PRO A 8 10.51 -19.88 12.79
CA PRO A 8 11.95 -19.72 12.64
C PRO A 8 12.65 -21.07 12.41
N THR A 9 13.57 -21.12 11.45
CA THR A 9 14.33 -22.34 11.10
C THR A 9 15.80 -22.15 11.50
N LYS A 10 16.58 -23.23 11.68
CA LYS A 10 17.99 -23.15 12.11
C LYS A 10 18.91 -22.28 11.24
N THR A 11 18.55 -22.03 9.98
CA THR A 11 19.28 -21.15 9.05
C THR A 11 18.73 -19.72 8.98
N MET A 12 17.56 -19.46 9.55
CA MET A 12 16.83 -18.18 9.54
C MET A 12 16.38 -17.86 10.97
N SER A 13 17.30 -17.32 11.78
CA SER A 13 17.12 -17.07 13.22
C SER A 13 15.98 -16.11 13.55
N PHE A 14 15.62 -15.21 12.64
CA PHE A 14 14.47 -14.30 12.77
C PHE A 14 13.21 -14.75 12.01
N GLY A 15 13.22 -15.93 11.39
CA GLY A 15 12.09 -16.41 10.57
C GLY A 15 11.98 -15.76 9.19
N TRP A 16 10.91 -16.08 8.45
CA TRP A 16 10.70 -15.67 7.06
C TRP A 16 10.05 -14.28 6.90
N HIS A 17 10.09 -13.44 7.93
CA HIS A 17 9.38 -12.15 7.94
C HIS A 17 9.83 -11.19 6.83
N ARG A 18 11.11 -11.19 6.45
CA ARG A 18 11.62 -10.37 5.31
C ARG A 18 11.06 -10.79 3.95
N SER A 19 10.54 -12.02 3.83
CA SER A 19 9.92 -12.50 2.57
C SER A 19 8.65 -11.73 2.21
N GLU A 20 7.97 -11.15 3.19
CA GLU A 20 6.80 -10.30 2.98
C GLU A 20 7.18 -8.99 2.26
N THR A 21 8.24 -8.34 2.74
CA THR A 21 8.80 -7.13 2.13
C THR A 21 9.32 -7.40 0.72
N LEU A 22 9.99 -8.54 0.49
CA LEU A 22 10.43 -8.96 -0.84
C LEU A 22 9.27 -9.26 -1.80
N GLY A 23 8.21 -9.90 -1.30
CA GLY A 23 6.99 -10.13 -2.06
C GLY A 23 6.32 -8.82 -2.48
N ALA A 24 6.22 -7.86 -1.55
CA ALA A 24 5.69 -6.53 -1.83
C ALA A 24 6.53 -5.80 -2.88
N LEU A 25 7.88 -5.88 -2.81
CA LEU A 25 8.77 -5.32 -3.82
C LEU A 25 8.51 -5.89 -5.21
N ALA A 26 8.42 -7.22 -5.30
CA ALA A 26 8.18 -7.91 -6.57
C ALA A 26 6.83 -7.50 -7.18
N SER A 27 5.78 -7.37 -6.36
CA SER A 27 4.48 -6.87 -6.80
C SER A 27 4.55 -5.45 -7.34
N VAL A 28 5.24 -4.53 -6.66
CA VAL A 28 5.41 -3.15 -7.14
C VAL A 28 6.19 -3.10 -8.46
N LEU A 29 7.26 -3.88 -8.59
CA LEU A 29 8.02 -3.98 -9.85
C LEU A 29 7.15 -4.53 -10.99
N SER A 30 6.29 -5.50 -10.69
CA SER A 30 5.37 -6.08 -11.68
C SER A 30 4.36 -5.02 -12.17
N ILE A 31 3.83 -4.20 -11.26
CA ILE A 31 2.96 -3.05 -11.61
C ILE A 31 3.71 -2.07 -12.52
N TRP A 32 4.98 -1.76 -12.24
CA TRP A 32 5.78 -0.85 -13.06
C TRP A 32 6.02 -1.38 -14.47
N VAL A 33 6.30 -2.68 -14.61
CA VAL A 33 6.47 -3.32 -15.92
C VAL A 33 5.17 -3.23 -16.72
N VAL A 34 4.04 -3.62 -16.12
CA VAL A 34 2.72 -3.53 -16.79
C VAL A 34 2.38 -2.08 -17.16
N THR A 35 2.61 -1.15 -16.24
CA THR A 35 2.37 0.29 -16.48
C THR A 35 3.24 0.82 -17.62
N GLY A 36 4.52 0.45 -17.66
CA GLY A 36 5.44 0.84 -18.73
C GLY A 36 5.00 0.31 -20.10
N VAL A 37 4.53 -0.94 -20.15
CA VAL A 37 3.94 -1.52 -21.37
C VAL A 37 2.69 -0.75 -21.80
N LEU A 38 1.79 -0.41 -20.87
CA LEU A 38 0.58 0.35 -21.17
C LEU A 38 0.89 1.76 -21.68
N VAL A 39 1.85 2.45 -21.07
CA VAL A 39 2.34 3.77 -21.52
C VAL A 39 2.92 3.68 -22.93
N TYR A 40 3.77 2.67 -23.17
CA TYR A 40 4.34 2.43 -24.50
C TYR A 40 3.25 2.19 -25.55
N LEU A 41 2.27 1.33 -25.25
CA LEU A 41 1.15 1.05 -26.15
C LEU A 41 0.28 2.30 -26.38
N ALA A 42 0.02 3.09 -25.35
CA ALA A 42 -0.73 4.34 -25.46
C ALA A 42 0.00 5.37 -26.32
N ALA A 43 1.31 5.54 -26.12
CA ALA A 43 2.15 6.43 -26.92
C ALA A 43 2.23 5.96 -28.38
N ALA A 44 2.41 4.67 -28.62
CA ALA A 44 2.42 4.09 -29.96
C ALA A 44 1.09 4.35 -30.69
N ARG A 45 -0.05 4.18 -30.02
CA ARG A 45 -1.39 4.50 -30.58
C ARG A 45 -1.55 5.97 -30.96
N ILE A 46 -0.95 6.90 -30.19
CA ILE A 46 -0.97 8.34 -30.52
C ILE A 46 -0.16 8.63 -31.78
N VAL A 47 0.99 7.99 -31.94
CA VAL A 47 1.89 8.24 -33.08
C VAL A 47 1.38 7.57 -34.36
N SER A 48 0.85 6.34 -34.27
CA SER A 48 0.37 5.59 -35.44
C SER A 48 -0.98 6.06 -35.98
N ASN A 49 -1.75 6.86 -35.21
CA ASN A 49 -3.12 7.30 -35.55
C ASN A 49 -4.10 6.15 -35.89
N ASP A 50 -3.72 4.91 -35.60
CA ASP A 50 -4.52 3.72 -35.88
C ASP A 50 -5.33 3.35 -34.64
N TYR A 51 -6.62 3.64 -34.71
CA TYR A 51 -7.56 3.50 -33.60
C TYR A 51 -8.72 2.58 -33.99
N GLU A 52 -8.42 1.32 -34.27
CA GLU A 52 -9.45 0.28 -34.28
C GLU A 52 -9.74 -0.15 -32.84
N ILE A 53 -10.67 0.54 -32.20
CA ILE A 53 -11.12 0.22 -30.84
C ILE A 53 -12.55 -0.32 -30.93
N GLU A 54 -12.74 -1.55 -30.47
CA GLU A 54 -14.07 -2.11 -30.25
C GLU A 54 -14.69 -1.47 -28.99
N ALA A 55 -15.41 -0.37 -29.19
CA ALA A 55 -16.00 0.42 -28.11
C ALA A 55 -16.87 -0.43 -27.15
N ARG A 56 -17.51 -1.49 -27.65
CA ARG A 56 -18.32 -2.41 -26.84
C ARG A 56 -17.48 -3.20 -25.85
N ALA A 57 -16.34 -3.74 -26.28
CA ALA A 57 -15.42 -4.47 -25.42
C ALA A 57 -14.82 -3.56 -24.34
N MET A 58 -14.43 -2.33 -24.71
CA MET A 58 -13.90 -1.33 -23.77
C MET A 58 -14.93 -0.91 -22.71
N LEU A 59 -16.19 -0.72 -23.11
CA LEU A 59 -17.26 -0.36 -22.17
C LEU A 59 -17.57 -1.52 -21.22
N ALA A 60 -17.56 -2.77 -21.71
CA ALA A 60 -17.75 -3.95 -20.89
C ALA A 60 -16.62 -4.14 -19.85
N THR A 61 -15.36 -4.00 -20.25
CA THR A 61 -14.20 -4.18 -19.35
C THR A 61 -14.13 -3.07 -18.30
N SER A 62 -14.39 -1.82 -18.68
CA SER A 62 -14.42 -0.69 -17.73
C SER A 62 -15.61 -0.77 -16.76
N ALA A 63 -16.79 -1.18 -17.21
CA ALA A 63 -17.94 -1.42 -16.34
C ALA A 63 -17.67 -2.55 -15.34
N ALA A 64 -17.04 -3.65 -15.78
CA ALA A 64 -16.62 -4.73 -14.90
C ALA A 64 -15.60 -4.25 -13.84
N ALA A 65 -14.63 -3.42 -14.23
CA ALA A 65 -13.65 -2.83 -13.31
C ALA A 65 -14.31 -1.95 -12.24
N VAL A 66 -15.28 -1.12 -12.61
CA VAL A 66 -16.07 -0.34 -11.64
C VAL A 66 -16.84 -1.28 -10.71
N GLY A 67 -17.47 -2.33 -11.25
CA GLY A 67 -18.19 -3.33 -10.45
C GLY A 67 -17.31 -4.01 -9.40
N VAL A 68 -16.10 -4.45 -9.78
CA VAL A 68 -15.13 -5.05 -8.85
C VAL A 68 -14.71 -4.05 -7.77
N ASN A 69 -14.43 -2.80 -8.14
CA ASN A 69 -14.03 -1.77 -7.16
C ASN A 69 -15.16 -1.42 -6.19
N LEU A 70 -16.42 -1.43 -6.64
CA LEU A 70 -17.59 -1.27 -5.78
C LEU A 70 -17.76 -2.45 -4.81
N VAL A 71 -17.53 -3.69 -5.26
CA VAL A 71 -17.54 -4.86 -4.38
C VAL A 71 -16.44 -4.76 -3.32
N MET A 72 -15.22 -4.38 -3.70
CA MET A 72 -14.13 -4.15 -2.73
C MET A 72 -14.49 -3.05 -1.73
N ALA A 73 -15.07 -1.95 -2.18
CA ALA A 73 -15.53 -0.87 -1.30
C ALA A 73 -16.62 -1.34 -0.34
N HIS A 74 -17.55 -2.17 -0.82
CA HIS A 74 -18.63 -2.72 -0.01
C HIS A 74 -18.12 -3.68 1.07
N ILE A 75 -17.18 -4.57 0.72
CA ILE A 75 -16.54 -5.49 1.68
C ILE A 75 -15.81 -4.70 2.78
N LEU A 76 -15.11 -3.63 2.40
CA LEU A 76 -14.43 -2.77 3.36
C LEU A 76 -15.45 -2.05 4.27
N HIS A 77 -16.56 -1.56 3.72
CA HIS A 77 -17.62 -0.91 4.49
C HIS A 77 -18.33 -1.88 5.46
N GLN A 78 -18.59 -3.13 5.06
CA GLN A 78 -19.17 -4.14 5.95
C GLN A 78 -18.28 -4.40 7.17
N THR A 79 -16.96 -4.31 7.00
CA THR A 79 -15.99 -4.43 8.09
C THR A 79 -16.12 -3.27 9.10
N HIS A 80 -16.60 -2.09 8.68
CA HIS A 80 -16.91 -0.97 9.58
C HIS A 80 -18.22 -1.14 10.36
N THR A 81 -19.23 -1.81 9.80
CA THR A 81 -20.57 -1.92 10.41
C THR A 81 -20.80 -3.23 11.18
N GLY A 82 -19.91 -4.21 11.05
CA GLY A 82 -20.04 -5.55 11.66
C GLY A 82 -19.64 -5.67 13.14
N CYS A 83 -19.12 -4.61 13.77
CA CYS A 83 -18.71 -4.63 15.19
C CYS A 83 -19.48 -3.60 16.06
N GLY A 84 -20.80 -3.52 15.87
CA GLY A 84 -21.67 -2.58 16.58
C GLY A 84 -22.91 -3.18 17.25
N ALA A 85 -22.98 -4.50 17.46
CA ALA A 85 -24.12 -5.12 18.14
C ALA A 85 -23.67 -6.20 19.16
N GLY A 86 -23.62 -5.81 20.44
CA GLY A 86 -23.70 -6.74 21.57
C GLY A 86 -22.54 -6.67 22.58
N GLY A 87 -22.67 -5.83 23.60
CA GLY A 87 -21.90 -5.95 24.85
C GLY A 87 -22.00 -4.70 25.74
N PRO A 88 -22.70 -4.74 26.90
CA PRO A 88 -22.78 -3.61 27.81
C PRO A 88 -21.46 -3.43 28.58
N GLU A 89 -21.13 -2.16 28.82
CA GLU A 89 -20.26 -1.59 29.85
C GLU A 89 -19.18 -2.46 30.50
N ARG A 90 -17.91 -2.07 30.28
CA ARG A 90 -16.89 -2.11 31.33
C ARG A 90 -16.22 -0.75 31.47
N LEU A 91 -16.60 -0.07 32.54
CA LEU A 91 -15.95 1.06 33.19
C LEU A 91 -14.49 0.69 33.53
N GLY A 92 -13.51 1.56 33.24
CA GLY A 92 -12.11 1.33 33.65
C GLY A 92 -11.09 2.36 33.14
N ALA A 93 -10.83 3.36 33.99
CA ALA A 93 -9.58 4.09 34.24
C ALA A 93 -8.53 4.37 33.12
N ALA A 94 -8.23 5.66 32.99
CA ALA A 94 -6.96 6.31 32.66
C ALA A 94 -5.80 5.47 32.10
N GLY A 95 -5.45 5.77 30.85
CA GLY A 95 -4.24 5.33 30.16
C GLY A 95 -4.52 5.17 28.67
N GLU A 96 -4.12 6.14 27.85
CA GLU A 96 -4.20 6.03 26.39
C GLU A 96 -3.52 4.73 25.92
N PRO A 97 -4.25 3.81 25.26
CA PRO A 97 -3.63 2.65 24.63
C PRO A 97 -3.02 3.05 23.29
N PRO A 98 -1.99 2.32 22.80
CA PRO A 98 -1.36 2.61 21.52
C PRO A 98 -2.40 2.54 20.40
N ALA A 99 -2.32 3.48 19.45
CA ALA A 99 -3.22 3.60 18.31
C ALA A 99 -3.50 2.22 17.69
N GLN A 100 -4.75 1.77 17.78
CA GLN A 100 -5.16 0.45 17.29
C GLN A 100 -4.82 0.31 15.79
N PRO A 101 -4.07 -0.72 15.38
CA PRO A 101 -3.64 -0.93 14.00
C PRO A 101 -4.81 -1.09 13.01
N GLY A 102 -6.01 -1.42 13.52
CA GLY A 102 -7.24 -1.43 12.72
C GLY A 102 -7.55 -0.06 12.11
N SER A 103 -7.48 1.02 12.88
CA SER A 103 -7.90 2.35 12.40
C SER A 103 -6.99 2.91 11.28
N ALA A 104 -5.67 2.74 11.41
CA ALA A 104 -4.70 3.24 10.44
C ALA A 104 -4.62 2.37 9.18
N SER A 105 -4.62 1.04 9.33
CA SER A 105 -4.63 0.10 8.20
C SER A 105 -5.93 0.23 7.40
N VAL A 106 -7.07 0.36 8.08
CA VAL A 106 -8.37 0.54 7.42
C VAL A 106 -8.45 1.90 6.74
N ARG A 107 -7.96 2.98 7.35
CA ARG A 107 -7.89 4.29 6.67
C ARG A 107 -7.01 4.24 5.42
N ALA A 108 -5.88 3.54 5.47
CA ALA A 108 -5.02 3.35 4.31
C ALA A 108 -5.72 2.52 3.21
N ALA A 109 -6.40 1.44 3.58
CA ALA A 109 -7.20 0.63 2.65
C ALA A 109 -8.35 1.43 2.02
N PHE A 110 -9.03 2.28 2.80
CA PHE A 110 -10.11 3.12 2.32
C PHE A 110 -9.62 4.13 1.28
N VAL A 111 -8.53 4.86 1.57
CA VAL A 111 -7.93 5.81 0.63
C VAL A 111 -7.48 5.10 -0.66
N HIS A 112 -6.96 3.88 -0.54
CA HIS A 112 -6.57 3.07 -1.69
C HIS A 112 -7.78 2.70 -2.57
N VAL A 113 -8.84 2.16 -1.97
CA VAL A 113 -10.06 1.75 -2.70
C VAL A 113 -10.76 2.95 -3.35
N VAL A 114 -10.77 4.12 -2.69
CA VAL A 114 -11.29 5.36 -3.28
C VAL A 114 -10.47 5.75 -4.51
N GLY A 115 -9.14 5.64 -4.44
CA GLY A 115 -8.26 5.88 -5.57
C GLY A 115 -8.57 4.95 -6.75
N ASP A 116 -8.73 3.65 -6.50
CA ASP A 116 -9.07 2.67 -7.53
C ASP A 116 -10.44 2.94 -8.15
N LEU A 117 -11.43 3.35 -7.35
CA LEU A 117 -12.77 3.70 -7.83
C LEU A 117 -12.74 4.94 -8.72
N MET A 118 -12.00 5.98 -8.31
CA MET A 118 -11.81 7.17 -9.13
C MET A 118 -11.14 6.83 -10.46
N GLN A 119 -10.15 5.95 -10.45
CA GLN A 119 -9.47 5.49 -11.66
C GLN A 119 -10.40 4.71 -12.60
N SER A 120 -11.14 3.73 -12.07
CA SER A 120 -12.06 2.93 -12.91
C SER A 120 -13.22 3.75 -13.46
N LEU A 121 -13.74 4.72 -12.70
CA LEU A 121 -14.75 5.67 -13.18
C LEU A 121 -14.21 6.58 -14.29
N GLY A 122 -12.96 7.03 -14.21
CA GLY A 122 -12.36 7.84 -15.26
C GLY A 122 -12.20 7.07 -16.57
N VAL A 123 -11.76 5.80 -16.51
CA VAL A 123 -11.70 4.91 -17.69
C VAL A 123 -13.09 4.64 -18.24
N LEU A 124 -14.10 4.38 -17.40
CA LEU A 124 -15.49 4.20 -17.83
C LEU A 124 -16.03 5.45 -18.53
N THR A 125 -15.73 6.64 -18.01
CA THR A 125 -16.14 7.91 -18.60
C THR A 125 -15.48 8.11 -19.97
N ALA A 126 -14.19 7.82 -20.09
CA ALA A 126 -13.48 7.85 -21.38
C ALA A 126 -14.11 6.86 -22.38
N ALA A 127 -14.41 5.63 -21.95
CA ALA A 127 -15.07 4.61 -22.78
C ALA A 127 -16.47 5.05 -23.23
N ALA A 128 -17.26 5.66 -22.35
CA ALA A 128 -18.58 6.19 -22.67
C ALA A 128 -18.52 7.34 -23.69
N ILE A 129 -17.54 8.24 -23.57
CA ILE A 129 -17.29 9.31 -24.56
C ILE A 129 -16.95 8.72 -25.93
N ILE A 130 -16.08 7.70 -25.97
CA ILE A 130 -15.69 7.01 -27.21
C ILE A 130 -16.89 6.29 -27.84
N TYR A 131 -17.75 5.66 -27.03
CA TYR A 131 -18.96 5.00 -27.51
C TYR A 131 -19.98 5.99 -28.10
N ALA A 132 -20.20 7.13 -27.43
CA ALA A 132 -21.14 8.15 -27.89
C ALA A 132 -20.61 8.94 -29.10
N LYS A 133 -19.29 9.20 -29.16
CA LYS A 133 -18.64 9.91 -30.26
C LYS A 133 -17.34 9.20 -30.66
N PRO A 134 -17.39 8.31 -31.67
CA PRO A 134 -16.22 7.59 -32.18
C PRO A 134 -15.11 8.46 -32.77
N GLN A 135 -15.29 9.79 -32.79
CA GLN A 135 -14.28 10.78 -33.22
C GLN A 135 -13.27 11.11 -32.11
N TYR A 136 -13.59 10.79 -30.85
CA TYR A 136 -12.78 11.09 -29.67
C TYR A 136 -11.93 9.89 -29.20
N LYS A 137 -11.47 9.04 -30.12
CA LYS A 137 -10.68 7.82 -29.78
C LYS A 137 -9.39 8.11 -29.03
N ILE A 138 -8.86 9.34 -29.15
CA ILE A 138 -7.66 9.79 -28.42
C ILE A 138 -7.87 9.89 -26.91
N ALA A 139 -9.13 9.89 -26.44
CA ALA A 139 -9.45 9.91 -25.01
C ALA A 139 -8.89 8.69 -24.26
N ASP A 140 -8.78 7.52 -24.92
CA ASP A 140 -8.27 6.29 -24.31
C ASP A 140 -6.76 6.37 -23.98
N PRO A 141 -5.86 6.69 -24.94
CA PRO A 141 -4.45 6.94 -24.63
C PRO A 141 -4.22 8.04 -23.60
N ILE A 142 -4.97 9.15 -23.67
CA ILE A 142 -4.82 10.26 -22.72
C ILE A 142 -5.19 9.80 -21.30
N SER A 143 -6.31 9.09 -21.15
CA SER A 143 -6.75 8.52 -19.89
C SER A 143 -5.70 7.53 -19.34
N THR A 144 -5.18 6.64 -20.20
CA THR A 144 -4.12 5.69 -19.83
C THR A 144 -2.85 6.39 -19.35
N LEU A 145 -2.39 7.44 -20.04
CA LEU A 145 -1.22 8.22 -19.65
C LEU A 145 -1.43 8.97 -18.33
N PHE A 146 -2.60 9.57 -18.15
CA PHE A 146 -2.96 10.25 -16.91
C PHE A 146 -2.94 9.30 -15.71
N PHE A 147 -3.56 8.12 -15.83
CA PHE A 147 -3.61 7.15 -14.75
C PHE A 147 -2.27 6.47 -14.49
N SER A 148 -1.47 6.22 -15.52
CA SER A 148 -0.13 5.66 -15.32
C SER A 148 0.78 6.61 -14.53
N VAL A 149 0.70 7.93 -14.73
CA VAL A 149 1.40 8.91 -13.89
C VAL A 149 0.93 8.83 -12.44
N PHE A 150 -0.38 8.73 -12.22
CA PHE A 150 -0.96 8.60 -10.88
C PHE A 150 -0.49 7.32 -10.16
N VAL A 151 -0.51 6.17 -10.85
CA VAL A 151 -0.02 4.87 -10.34
C VAL A 151 1.48 4.93 -10.03
N LEU A 152 2.28 5.52 -10.91
CA LEU A 152 3.72 5.72 -10.65
C LEU A 152 3.95 6.57 -9.40
N GLY A 153 3.24 7.69 -9.26
CA GLY A 153 3.37 8.57 -8.09
C GLY A 153 3.02 7.88 -6.76
N SER A 154 1.92 7.13 -6.74
CA SER A 154 1.50 6.40 -5.52
C SER A 154 2.46 5.27 -5.18
N THR A 155 2.90 4.49 -6.18
CA THR A 155 3.78 3.34 -5.97
C THR A 155 5.22 3.73 -5.61
N ILE A 156 5.73 4.89 -6.03
CA ILE A 156 7.05 5.41 -5.58
C ILE A 156 7.11 5.54 -4.06
N THR A 157 6.02 5.98 -3.44
CA THR A 157 5.96 6.14 -1.98
C THR A 157 6.08 4.79 -1.26
N ILE A 158 5.37 3.79 -1.77
CA ILE A 158 5.41 2.40 -1.27
C ILE A 158 6.79 1.78 -1.49
N LEU A 159 7.36 1.96 -2.69
CA LEU A 159 8.69 1.46 -3.03
C LEU A 159 9.75 2.00 -2.07
N ARG A 160 9.70 3.30 -1.75
CA ARG A 160 10.62 3.92 -0.79
C ARG A 160 10.53 3.28 0.60
N ASP A 161 9.33 2.90 1.03
CA ASP A 161 9.12 2.22 2.31
C ASP A 161 9.70 0.82 2.33
N VAL A 162 9.40 0.04 1.29
CA VAL A 162 9.91 -1.32 1.12
C VAL A 162 11.44 -1.31 1.05
N LEU A 163 12.03 -0.38 0.28
CA LEU A 163 13.48 -0.21 0.20
C LEU A 163 14.10 0.21 1.53
N ARG A 164 13.45 1.09 2.31
CA ARG A 164 13.95 1.49 3.63
C ARG A 164 14.01 0.30 4.60
N VAL A 165 13.00 -0.57 4.59
CA VAL A 165 12.98 -1.81 5.39
C VAL A 165 14.11 -2.76 4.94
N LEU A 166 14.32 -2.91 3.63
CA LEU A 166 15.40 -3.75 3.10
C LEU A 166 16.80 -3.22 3.42
N MET A 167 16.96 -1.89 3.48
CA MET A 167 18.19 -1.22 3.89
C MET A 167 18.40 -1.15 5.41
N GLU A 168 17.58 -1.87 6.19
CA GLU A 168 17.64 -1.88 7.66
C GLU A 168 17.49 -0.48 8.29
N GLY A 169 16.76 0.40 7.61
CA GLY A 169 16.50 1.76 8.10
C GLY A 169 15.55 1.79 9.29
N ALA A 170 15.69 2.84 10.11
CA ALA A 170 14.78 3.09 11.23
C ALA A 170 13.33 3.25 10.73
N PRO A 171 12.34 2.69 11.48
CA PRO A 171 10.93 2.80 11.13
C PRO A 171 10.46 4.26 11.09
N ARG A 172 9.51 4.57 10.20
CA ARG A 172 8.96 5.92 10.08
C ARG A 172 8.30 6.35 11.39
N GLY A 173 8.66 7.53 11.88
CA GLY A 173 8.09 8.13 13.09
C GLY A 173 8.76 7.72 14.39
N LEU A 174 9.79 6.87 14.35
CA LEU A 174 10.60 6.55 15.53
C LEU A 174 11.87 7.40 15.53
N GLU A 175 12.00 8.29 16.52
CA GLU A 175 13.25 8.99 16.76
C GLU A 175 14.19 8.13 17.60
N VAL A 176 15.38 7.87 17.07
CA VAL A 176 16.42 7.09 17.75
C VAL A 176 16.82 7.76 19.08
N ASP A 177 16.82 9.09 19.11
CA ASP A 177 17.13 9.85 20.32
C ASP A 177 16.05 9.72 21.40
N ALA A 178 14.77 9.62 21.02
CA ALA A 178 13.70 9.34 21.97
C ALA A 178 13.86 7.96 22.62
N VAL A 179 14.27 6.94 21.83
CA VAL A 179 14.59 5.60 22.35
C VAL A 179 15.79 5.64 23.29
N ARG A 180 16.85 6.38 22.93
CA ARG A 180 18.02 6.59 23.78
C ARG A 180 17.64 7.22 25.12
N THR A 181 16.86 8.30 25.10
CA THR A 181 16.42 9.00 26.31
C THR A 181 15.54 8.11 27.18
N ALA A 182 14.63 7.34 26.58
CA ALA A 182 13.81 6.38 27.31
C ALA A 182 14.64 5.30 28.02
N LEU A 183 15.68 4.77 27.36
CA LEU A 183 16.59 3.79 27.96
C LEU A 183 17.42 4.38 29.12
N LEU A 184 17.88 5.63 28.99
CA LEU A 184 18.62 6.33 30.05
C LEU A 184 17.74 6.70 31.25
N GLY A 185 16.42 6.79 31.07
CA GLY A 185 15.46 7.05 32.14
C GLY A 185 15.22 5.86 33.08
N VAL A 186 15.69 4.66 32.72
CA VAL A 186 15.53 3.46 33.56
C VAL A 186 16.56 3.47 34.70
N SER A 187 16.10 3.27 35.93
CA SER A 187 16.95 3.25 37.12
C SER A 187 18.04 2.18 37.01
N GLY A 188 19.30 2.60 37.16
CA GLY A 188 20.47 1.72 37.05
C GLY A 188 21.18 1.80 35.71
N VAL A 189 20.63 2.45 34.68
CA VAL A 189 21.34 2.65 33.41
C VAL A 189 22.26 3.87 33.51
N ARG A 190 23.58 3.65 33.39
CA ARG A 190 24.60 4.72 33.38
C ARG A 190 24.91 5.25 31.99
N GLY A 191 24.64 4.47 30.95
CA GLY A 191 24.88 4.87 29.56
C GLY A 191 24.42 3.85 28.53
N THR A 192 24.16 4.32 27.32
CA THR A 192 23.81 3.47 26.16
C THR A 192 24.78 3.71 25.00
N HIS A 193 25.38 2.63 24.50
CA HIS A 193 26.30 2.61 23.37
C HIS A 193 25.75 1.70 22.26
N GLU A 194 26.14 1.98 21.01
CA GLU A 194 25.81 1.16 19.83
C GLU A 194 24.30 0.85 19.70
N LEU A 195 23.46 1.88 19.89
CA LEU A 195 22.02 1.78 19.68
C LEU A 195 21.72 1.66 18.18
N HIS A 196 21.31 0.47 17.76
CA HIS A 196 20.85 0.18 16.41
C HIS A 196 19.35 -0.08 16.43
N VAL A 197 18.62 0.59 15.54
CA VAL A 197 17.17 0.48 15.42
C VAL A 197 16.81 0.27 13.96
N TRP A 198 16.14 -0.84 13.66
CA TRP A 198 15.71 -1.19 12.32
C TRP A 198 14.32 -1.81 12.34
N ALA A 199 13.71 -1.99 11.18
CA ALA A 199 12.42 -2.68 11.03
C ALA A 199 12.60 -3.99 10.26
N LEU A 200 12.06 -5.11 10.75
CA LEU A 200 12.00 -6.36 9.97
C LEU A 200 10.86 -6.35 8.94
N THR A 201 9.73 -5.74 9.31
CA THR A 201 8.55 -5.48 8.48
C THR A 201 7.97 -4.12 8.86
N LEU A 202 6.97 -3.64 8.12
CA LEU A 202 6.30 -2.35 8.41
C LEU A 202 5.70 -2.25 9.83
N GLY A 203 5.48 -3.39 10.52
CA GLY A 203 4.91 -3.43 11.87
C GLY A 203 5.83 -4.04 12.94
N GLN A 204 7.06 -4.43 12.61
CA GLN A 204 7.97 -5.10 13.55
C GLN A 204 9.29 -4.33 13.71
N PRO A 205 9.33 -3.29 14.57
CA PRO A 205 10.56 -2.61 14.93
C PRO A 205 11.43 -3.52 15.82
N VAL A 206 12.74 -3.48 15.62
CA VAL A 206 13.74 -4.16 16.44
C VAL A 206 14.82 -3.18 16.85
N VAL A 207 15.27 -3.34 18.09
CA VAL A 207 16.31 -2.53 18.72
C VAL A 207 17.38 -3.46 19.26
N SER A 208 18.64 -3.10 19.03
CA SER A 208 19.80 -3.66 19.72
C SER A 208 20.58 -2.52 20.36
N ALA A 209 20.99 -2.68 21.62
CA ALA A 209 21.73 -1.66 22.34
C ALA A 209 22.65 -2.30 23.39
N HIS A 210 23.83 -1.72 23.58
CA HIS A 210 24.70 -2.04 24.71
C HIS A 210 24.43 -1.06 25.85
N VAL A 211 24.05 -1.60 27.01
CA VAL A 211 23.65 -0.81 28.18
C VAL A 211 24.72 -0.96 29.27
N ALA A 212 25.24 0.16 29.76
CA ALA A 212 26.11 0.20 30.91
C ALA A 212 25.25 0.37 32.18
N ILE A 213 25.45 -0.50 33.16
CA ILE A 213 24.69 -0.57 34.43
C ILE A 213 25.60 -0.19 35.60
#